data_AF-A0A523TDL3-F1
#
_entry.id   AF-A0A523TDL3-F1
#
_cell.length_a   1.000
_cell.length_b   1.000
_cell.length_c   1.000
_cell.angle_alpha   90.00
_cell.angle_beta   90.00
_cell.angle_gamma   90.00
#
_symmetry.space_group_name_H-M   'P 1'
#
loop_
_entity.id
_entity.type
_entity.pdbx_description
1 polymer ?
#
loop_
_entity_poly.entity_id
_entity_poly.type
_entity_poly.pdbx_seq_one_letter_code
_entity_poly.pdbx_strand_id
1 'polypeptide(L)'
;PSTPVAVFMAQHSRDFDIVVEQAEDEISAMNMAVGAWYAGARAMVTTSGGGFALMVEGLSLAGMLEMPVVIHLGQRPAPATGLPTRTEQGDLLFTLHAGHGEFPRIILAPGSIEDAFYLTQKAFNLADKYQVPVFLLTDQYLLDSYYNIPSLTTSSLHIERCIVRTDKDYKRYKITPDGISPRGIPGFGEGLVVVDSDEHNAEGHITEDFEVRTKMVDKRLKKLGSMKKEAIPPELVGSKNYKTLIVGWGSTYHVVKEAIGHLGREDISFLHFKQVYPLPLATSDYLKKARRRVVIENNATSQFGSLIELCTGINIEKKILKYNGLPFFLEEVMENMRTL
;
A
#
# COMPACT_ATOMS: atom_id res chain seq x y z
N PRO A 1 5.63 -7.12 13.85
CA PRO A 1 7.11 -7.03 13.62
C PRO A 1 7.55 -5.61 13.20
N SER A 2 6.95 -4.54 13.76
CA SER A 2 7.14 -3.16 13.27
C SER A 2 8.21 -2.34 14.00
N THR A 3 8.55 -2.72 15.25
CA THR A 3 9.49 -1.98 16.12
C THR A 3 10.88 -1.74 15.51
N PRO A 4 11.52 -2.70 14.81
CA PRO A 4 12.85 -2.48 14.23
C PRO A 4 12.92 -1.27 13.28
N VAL A 5 11.83 -0.96 12.57
CA VAL A 5 11.77 0.21 11.67
C VAL A 5 11.90 1.51 12.46
N ALA A 6 11.11 1.68 13.53
CA ALA A 6 11.18 2.89 14.36
C ALA A 6 12.53 3.03 15.08
N VAL A 7 13.08 1.91 15.57
CA VAL A 7 14.41 1.89 16.21
C VAL A 7 15.50 2.30 15.22
N PHE A 8 15.48 1.76 14.00
CA PHE A 8 16.44 2.12 12.96
C PHE A 8 16.34 3.61 12.61
N MET A 9 15.11 4.15 12.45
CA MET A 9 14.91 5.57 12.21
C MET A 9 15.42 6.43 13.37
N ALA A 10 15.18 6.03 14.61
CA ALA A 10 15.65 6.76 15.79
C ALA A 10 17.18 6.82 15.86
N GLN A 11 17.85 5.71 15.56
CA GLN A 11 19.31 5.62 15.53
C GLN A 11 19.94 6.57 14.49
N HIS A 12 19.27 6.77 13.35
CA HIS A 12 19.76 7.63 12.27
C HIS A 12 19.06 8.99 12.22
N SER A 13 18.34 9.37 13.29
CA SER A 13 17.54 10.59 13.33
C SER A 13 18.37 11.85 13.06
N ARG A 14 19.56 11.91 13.66
CA ARG A 14 20.52 13.00 13.48
C ARG A 14 21.21 12.98 12.12
N ASP A 15 21.42 11.80 11.55
CA ASP A 15 22.12 11.64 10.27
C ASP A 15 21.26 12.14 9.10
N PHE A 16 19.94 12.00 9.21
CA PHE A 16 18.98 12.36 8.17
C PHE A 16 18.07 13.54 8.51
N ASP A 17 18.31 14.21 9.65
CA ASP A 17 17.50 15.32 10.16
C ASP A 17 16.00 14.98 10.20
N ILE A 18 15.68 13.82 10.76
CA ILE A 18 14.31 13.33 10.95
C ILE A 18 13.92 13.33 12.42
N VAL A 19 12.65 13.63 12.69
CA VAL A 19 12.05 13.50 14.02
C VAL A 19 11.46 12.10 14.14
N VAL A 20 11.73 11.43 15.26
CA VAL A 20 11.15 10.13 15.60
C VAL A 20 10.55 10.25 16.98
N GLU A 21 9.25 9.98 17.07
CA GLU A 21 8.50 10.05 18.32
C GLU A 21 7.92 8.67 18.62
N GLN A 22 8.13 8.19 19.85
CA GLN A 22 7.46 7.01 20.36
C GLN A 22 6.18 7.47 21.06
N ALA A 23 5.08 7.49 20.31
CA ALA A 23 3.77 7.82 20.87
C ALA A 23 3.34 6.80 21.93
N GLU A 24 2.42 7.23 22.78
CA GLU A 24 1.83 6.45 23.87
C GLU A 24 0.99 5.26 23.39
N ASP A 25 0.38 5.38 22.20
CA ASP A 25 -0.41 4.35 21.53
C ASP A 25 -0.51 4.61 20.01
N GLU A 26 -1.10 3.67 19.29
CA GLU A 26 -1.29 3.77 17.84
C GLU A 26 -2.29 4.84 17.40
N ILE A 27 -3.25 5.22 18.26
CA ILE A 27 -4.21 6.31 17.96
C ILE A 27 -3.45 7.62 17.86
N SER A 28 -2.60 7.88 18.85
CA SER A 28 -1.76 9.06 18.96
C SER A 28 -0.74 9.11 17.83
N ALA A 29 -0.07 7.98 17.54
CA ALA A 29 0.87 7.87 16.42
C ALA A 29 0.24 8.25 15.07
N MET A 30 -0.97 7.71 14.77
CA MET A 30 -1.66 8.00 13.51
C MET A 30 -2.05 9.47 13.41
N ASN A 31 -2.61 10.05 14.47
CA ASN A 31 -3.02 11.45 14.48
C ASN A 31 -1.82 12.42 14.42
N MET A 32 -0.70 12.09 15.06
CA MET A 32 0.56 12.83 14.91
C MET A 32 1.04 12.83 13.46
N ALA A 33 0.98 11.69 12.77
CA ALA A 33 1.38 11.62 11.37
C ALA A 33 0.48 12.46 10.45
N VAL A 34 -0.85 12.42 10.66
CA VAL A 34 -1.80 13.30 9.94
C VAL A 34 -1.47 14.77 10.18
N GLY A 35 -1.23 15.16 11.44
CA GLY A 35 -0.84 16.53 11.81
C GLY A 35 0.49 16.97 11.19
N ALA A 36 1.48 16.08 11.13
CA ALA A 36 2.76 16.35 10.50
C ALA A 36 2.60 16.63 8.99
N TRP A 37 1.76 15.87 8.29
CA TRP A 37 1.46 16.12 6.88
C TRP A 37 0.68 17.42 6.64
N TYR A 38 -0.22 17.79 7.56
CA TYR A 38 -0.88 19.10 7.55
C TYR A 38 0.14 20.23 7.66
N ALA A 39 1.13 20.10 8.53
CA ALA A 39 2.23 21.06 8.67
C ALA A 39 3.25 21.05 7.51
N GLY A 40 3.12 20.11 6.56
CA GLY A 40 3.98 20.00 5.38
C GLY A 40 5.19 19.07 5.50
N ALA A 41 5.33 18.37 6.63
CA ALA A 41 6.29 17.28 6.76
C ALA A 41 5.84 16.04 5.98
N ARG A 42 6.74 15.08 5.80
CA ARG A 42 6.45 13.77 5.22
C ARG A 42 6.57 12.71 6.31
N ALA A 43 5.46 12.37 6.96
CA ALA A 43 5.45 11.43 8.07
C ALA A 43 5.07 10.01 7.63
N MET A 44 5.59 9.02 8.34
CA MET A 44 5.14 7.63 8.27
C MET A 44 4.92 7.07 9.66
N VAL A 45 3.97 6.13 9.77
CA VAL A 45 3.79 5.28 10.96
C VAL A 45 4.16 3.84 10.61
N THR A 46 4.64 3.09 11.60
CA THR A 46 4.97 1.67 11.48
C THR A 46 4.21 0.87 12.52
N THR A 47 3.40 -0.10 12.08
CA THR A 47 2.52 -0.88 12.96
C THR A 47 2.32 -2.32 12.44
N SER A 48 1.47 -3.10 13.10
CA SER A 48 1.02 -4.44 12.71
C SER A 48 -0.50 -4.52 12.85
N GLY A 49 -1.14 -5.63 12.47
CA GLY A 49 -2.61 -5.72 12.36
C GLY A 49 -3.40 -5.22 13.58
N GLY A 50 -2.98 -5.59 14.79
CA GLY A 50 -3.64 -5.14 16.03
C GLY A 50 -3.54 -3.63 16.28
N GLY A 51 -2.36 -3.05 16.07
CA GLY A 51 -2.16 -1.60 16.21
C GLY A 51 -2.86 -0.82 15.09
N PHE A 52 -2.84 -1.36 13.86
CA PHE A 52 -3.58 -0.77 12.73
C PHE A 52 -5.08 -0.72 12.98
N ALA A 53 -5.66 -1.70 13.69
CA ALA A 53 -7.06 -1.67 14.11
C ALA A 53 -7.41 -0.45 14.97
N LEU A 54 -6.47 0.04 15.79
CA LEU A 54 -6.64 1.27 16.57
C LEU A 54 -6.50 2.54 15.70
N MET A 55 -5.72 2.48 14.63
CA MET A 55 -5.49 3.61 13.71
C MET A 55 -6.66 3.89 12.75
N VAL A 56 -7.66 3.01 12.67
CA VAL A 56 -8.69 3.03 11.61
C VAL A 56 -9.49 4.33 11.59
N GLU A 57 -9.78 4.94 12.74
CA GLU A 57 -10.46 6.24 12.79
C GLU A 57 -9.58 7.38 12.24
N GLY A 58 -8.30 7.42 12.65
CA GLY A 58 -7.32 8.37 12.10
C GLY A 58 -7.08 8.17 10.59
N LEU A 59 -7.23 6.94 10.09
CA LEU A 59 -7.22 6.64 8.65
C LEU A 59 -8.44 7.23 7.93
N SER A 60 -9.65 7.11 8.50
CA SER A 60 -10.84 7.76 7.98
C SER A 60 -10.69 9.28 7.96
N LEU A 61 -10.12 9.86 9.02
CA LEU A 61 -9.80 11.27 9.08
C LEU A 61 -8.83 11.67 7.96
N ALA A 62 -7.73 10.95 7.77
CA ALA A 62 -6.79 11.21 6.67
C ALA A 62 -7.48 11.15 5.29
N GLY A 63 -8.40 10.20 5.09
CA GLY A 63 -9.22 10.09 3.88
C GLY A 63 -10.14 11.30 3.66
N MET A 64 -10.83 11.75 4.72
CA MET A 64 -11.72 12.91 4.67
C MET A 64 -10.95 14.21 4.38
N LEU A 65 -9.84 14.44 5.08
CA LEU A 65 -9.01 15.65 4.95
C LEU A 65 -8.18 15.69 3.66
N GLU A 66 -8.25 14.63 2.84
CA GLU A 66 -7.33 14.38 1.73
C GLU A 66 -5.88 14.59 2.19
N MET A 67 -5.52 14.05 3.36
CA MET A 67 -4.19 14.18 3.91
C MET A 67 -3.34 13.00 3.44
N PRO A 68 -2.15 13.24 2.85
CA PRO A 68 -1.19 12.17 2.63
C PRO A 68 -0.84 11.50 3.96
N VAL A 69 -0.73 10.17 3.98
CA VAL A 69 -0.09 9.43 5.09
C VAL A 69 0.56 8.19 4.53
N VAL A 70 1.78 7.87 4.96
CA VAL A 70 2.43 6.58 4.66
C VAL A 70 2.33 5.67 5.87
N ILE A 71 1.78 4.47 5.68
CA ILE A 71 1.56 3.49 6.75
C ILE A 71 2.32 2.22 6.39
N HIS A 72 3.34 1.89 7.17
CA HIS A 72 3.97 0.59 7.11
C HIS A 72 3.19 -0.38 7.99
N LEU A 73 2.65 -1.44 7.37
CA LEU A 73 1.95 -2.53 8.06
C LEU A 73 2.77 -3.80 7.94
N GLY A 74 3.52 -4.11 9.00
CA GLY A 74 4.26 -5.36 9.13
C GLY A 74 3.33 -6.48 9.57
N GLN A 75 2.81 -7.24 8.61
CA GLN A 75 1.82 -8.29 8.86
C GLN A 75 2.41 -9.44 9.69
N ARG A 76 1.56 -10.05 10.50
CA ARG A 76 1.83 -11.23 11.34
C ARG A 76 0.51 -11.99 11.52
N PRO A 77 0.52 -13.29 11.88
CA PRO A 77 -0.71 -14.03 12.07
C PRO A 77 -1.64 -13.36 13.07
N ALA A 78 -2.89 -13.17 12.64
CA ALA A 78 -4.02 -12.69 13.43
C ALA A 78 -5.07 -13.83 13.55
N PRO A 79 -6.25 -13.67 14.17
CA PRO A 79 -6.85 -12.46 14.78
C PRO A 79 -6.23 -12.07 16.13
N ALA A 80 -6.58 -10.86 16.60
CA ALA A 80 -6.14 -10.30 17.88
C ALA A 80 -4.61 -10.32 18.05
N THR A 81 -4.09 -10.87 19.14
CA THR A 81 -2.64 -11.01 19.35
C THR A 81 -2.00 -11.98 18.34
N GLY A 82 -2.76 -13.01 17.97
CA GLY A 82 -2.34 -14.09 17.07
C GLY A 82 -0.97 -14.68 17.43
N LEU A 83 -0.06 -14.75 16.46
CA LEU A 83 1.31 -15.23 16.65
C LEU A 83 2.30 -14.09 16.39
N PRO A 84 2.69 -13.32 17.43
CA PRO A 84 3.49 -12.10 17.28
C PRO A 84 4.82 -12.24 16.54
N THR A 85 5.38 -13.45 16.56
CA THR A 85 6.74 -13.80 16.09
C THR A 85 6.70 -14.75 14.89
N ARG A 86 5.59 -14.78 14.16
CA ARG A 86 5.39 -15.58 12.94
C ARG A 86 4.96 -14.71 11.76
N THR A 87 5.04 -15.26 10.54
CA THR A 87 4.69 -14.55 9.30
C THR A 87 3.30 -14.92 8.79
N GLU A 88 2.58 -13.95 8.24
CA GLU A 88 1.31 -14.12 7.53
C GLU A 88 1.09 -12.90 6.61
N GLN A 89 0.27 -13.09 5.58
CA GLN A 89 -0.22 -12.07 4.65
C GLN A 89 -1.75 -11.94 4.77
N GLY A 90 -2.22 -11.84 6.01
CA GLY A 90 -3.64 -11.92 6.39
C GLY A 90 -4.37 -10.59 6.49
N ASP A 91 -3.71 -9.46 6.27
CA ASP A 91 -4.29 -8.12 6.53
C ASP A 91 -4.65 -7.35 5.25
N LEU A 92 -4.56 -7.95 4.06
CA LEU A 92 -4.79 -7.25 2.79
C LEU A 92 -6.22 -6.68 2.67
N LEU A 93 -7.24 -7.51 2.85
CA LEU A 93 -8.64 -7.04 2.73
C LEU A 93 -9.00 -6.14 3.91
N PHE A 94 -8.43 -6.37 5.09
CA PHE A 94 -8.60 -5.44 6.20
C PHE A 94 -8.04 -4.06 5.83
N THR A 95 -6.81 -3.99 5.32
CA THR A 95 -6.19 -2.75 4.82
C THR A 95 -7.01 -2.10 3.71
N LEU A 96 -7.54 -2.89 2.79
CA LEU A 96 -8.36 -2.40 1.69
C LEU A 96 -9.69 -1.80 2.15
N HIS A 97 -10.31 -2.36 3.19
CA HIS A 97 -11.65 -1.96 3.64
C HIS A 97 -11.64 -1.19 4.96
N ALA A 98 -10.47 -0.92 5.54
CA ALA A 98 -10.33 -0.15 6.76
C ALA A 98 -10.75 1.31 6.57
N GLY A 99 -11.47 1.82 7.56
CA GLY A 99 -12.00 3.17 7.64
C GLY A 99 -13.49 3.19 7.33
N HIS A 100 -14.27 3.87 8.16
CA HIS A 100 -15.66 4.17 7.84
C HIS A 100 -15.72 5.21 6.72
N GLY A 101 -16.67 5.05 5.80
CA GLY A 101 -16.80 5.87 4.59
C GLY A 101 -15.92 5.38 3.43
N GLU A 102 -16.01 6.07 2.29
CA GLU A 102 -15.30 5.70 1.06
C GLU A 102 -14.25 6.75 0.72
N PHE A 103 -12.99 6.31 0.60
CA PHE A 103 -11.88 7.15 0.21
C PHE A 103 -10.80 6.31 -0.52
N PRO A 104 -10.08 6.91 -1.47
CA PRO A 104 -9.01 6.21 -2.17
C PRO A 104 -7.81 5.92 -1.26
N ARG A 105 -7.10 4.83 -1.56
CA ARG A 105 -5.85 4.42 -0.92
C ARG A 105 -4.99 3.65 -1.91
N ILE A 106 -3.69 3.56 -1.64
CA ILE A 106 -2.74 2.73 -2.41
C ILE A 106 -2.18 1.68 -1.47
N ILE A 107 -2.01 0.46 -1.97
CA ILE A 107 -1.45 -0.66 -1.22
C ILE A 107 -0.31 -1.26 -2.03
N LEU A 108 0.91 -1.00 -1.56
CA LEU A 108 2.16 -1.56 -2.06
C LEU A 108 2.53 -2.78 -1.21
N ALA A 109 3.15 -3.77 -1.83
CA ALA A 109 3.57 -5.00 -1.17
C ALA A 109 4.96 -5.42 -1.70
N PRO A 110 6.05 -4.98 -1.03
CA PRO A 110 7.40 -5.32 -1.45
C PRO A 110 7.64 -6.84 -1.48
N GLY A 111 8.26 -7.35 -2.55
CA GLY A 111 8.66 -8.76 -2.65
C GLY A 111 10.11 -9.04 -2.25
N SER A 112 10.92 -7.99 -2.17
CA SER A 112 12.36 -8.04 -1.90
C SER A 112 12.82 -6.86 -1.03
N ILE A 113 14.05 -6.91 -0.51
CA ILE A 113 14.65 -5.83 0.28
C ILE A 113 14.87 -4.60 -0.61
N GLU A 114 15.24 -4.80 -1.88
CA GLU A 114 15.34 -3.74 -2.88
C GLU A 114 13.98 -3.08 -3.14
N ASP A 115 12.92 -3.88 -3.29
CA ASP A 115 11.57 -3.35 -3.42
C ASP A 115 11.17 -2.53 -2.19
N ALA A 116 11.51 -2.97 -0.98
CA ALA A 116 11.18 -2.24 0.24
C ALA A 116 11.80 -0.83 0.23
N PHE A 117 13.03 -0.69 -0.25
CA PHE A 117 13.69 0.61 -0.41
C PHE A 117 13.00 1.49 -1.47
N TYR A 118 12.87 1.00 -2.70
CA TYR A 118 12.32 1.79 -3.82
C TYR A 118 10.83 2.10 -3.66
N LEU A 119 10.04 1.15 -3.15
CA LEU A 119 8.61 1.34 -2.94
C LEU A 119 8.32 2.25 -1.77
N THR A 120 9.15 2.28 -0.72
CA THR A 120 8.96 3.24 0.39
C THR A 120 9.15 4.68 -0.11
N GLN A 121 10.20 4.93 -0.90
CA GLN A 121 10.39 6.24 -1.52
C GLN A 121 9.20 6.61 -2.42
N LYS A 122 8.75 5.67 -3.26
CA LYS A 122 7.60 5.88 -4.14
C LYS A 122 6.30 6.10 -3.35
N ALA A 123 6.12 5.44 -2.20
CA ALA A 123 4.95 5.61 -1.35
C ALA A 123 4.79 7.06 -0.89
N PHE A 124 5.88 7.71 -0.49
CA PHE A 124 5.86 9.13 -0.12
C PHE A 124 5.46 10.04 -1.28
N ASN A 125 5.97 9.79 -2.48
CA ASN A 125 5.56 10.57 -3.66
C ASN A 125 4.10 10.34 -4.02
N LEU A 126 3.65 9.08 -4.03
CA LEU A 126 2.27 8.74 -4.34
C LEU A 126 1.29 9.34 -3.30
N ALA A 127 1.65 9.30 -2.01
CA ALA A 127 0.86 9.89 -0.95
C ALA A 127 0.72 11.41 -1.15
N ASP A 128 1.83 12.11 -1.40
CA ASP A 128 1.83 13.56 -1.59
C ASP A 128 1.08 13.98 -2.86
N LYS A 129 1.35 13.29 -3.97
CA LYS A 129 0.75 13.56 -5.28
C LYS A 129 -0.76 13.37 -5.31
N TYR A 130 -1.24 12.24 -4.79
CA TYR A 130 -2.67 11.91 -4.81
C TYR A 130 -3.41 12.38 -3.57
N GLN A 131 -2.70 12.77 -2.50
CA GLN A 131 -3.30 13.20 -1.26
C GLN A 131 -4.19 12.12 -0.66
N VAL A 132 -3.60 10.93 -0.49
CA VAL A 132 -4.25 9.70 -0.03
C VAL A 132 -3.36 8.92 0.93
N PRO A 133 -3.94 8.03 1.75
CA PRO A 133 -3.18 7.02 2.48
C PRO A 133 -2.49 6.04 1.53
N VAL A 134 -1.21 5.74 1.79
CA VAL A 134 -0.42 4.75 1.07
C VAL A 134 0.16 3.73 2.05
N PHE A 135 -0.13 2.46 1.80
CA PHE A 135 0.31 1.34 2.62
C PHE A 135 1.54 0.66 2.02
N LEU A 136 2.48 0.31 2.89
CA LEU A 136 3.55 -0.63 2.63
C LEU A 136 3.24 -1.90 3.42
N LEU A 137 2.65 -2.89 2.75
CA LEU A 137 2.36 -4.20 3.31
C LEU A 137 3.58 -5.09 3.21
N THR A 138 4.25 -5.28 4.33
CA THR A 138 5.29 -6.29 4.50
C THR A 138 4.74 -7.43 5.35
N ASP A 139 5.54 -8.44 5.59
CA ASP A 139 5.24 -9.48 6.57
C ASP A 139 6.50 -9.76 7.39
N GLN A 140 6.36 -10.47 8.50
CA GLN A 140 7.49 -10.73 9.38
C GLN A 140 8.67 -11.39 8.65
N TYR A 141 8.40 -12.32 7.72
CA TYR A 141 9.47 -13.04 7.04
C TYR A 141 10.33 -12.10 6.21
N LEU A 142 9.74 -11.15 5.48
CA LEU A 142 10.52 -10.14 4.75
C LEU A 142 11.29 -9.20 5.70
N LEU A 143 10.68 -8.79 6.80
CA LEU A 143 11.31 -7.86 7.75
C LEU A 143 12.50 -8.49 8.51
N ASP A 144 12.44 -9.80 8.78
CA ASP A 144 13.51 -10.54 9.44
C ASP A 144 14.56 -11.08 8.43
N SER A 145 14.30 -10.93 7.13
CA SER A 145 15.21 -11.38 6.08
C SER A 145 16.42 -10.46 5.93
N TYR A 146 17.59 -11.06 5.72
CA TYR A 146 18.81 -10.35 5.34
C TYR A 146 19.54 -11.14 4.26
N TYR A 147 19.98 -10.45 3.21
CA TYR A 147 20.82 -11.01 2.16
C TYR A 147 21.60 -9.90 1.46
N ASN A 148 22.67 -10.29 0.76
CA ASN A 148 23.49 -9.36 0.01
C ASN A 148 22.75 -8.88 -1.24
N ILE A 149 22.76 -7.57 -1.45
CA ILE A 149 22.23 -6.93 -2.64
C ILE A 149 23.32 -6.07 -3.28
N PRO A 150 23.26 -5.83 -4.61
CA PRO A 150 24.06 -4.77 -5.20
C PRO A 150 23.79 -3.43 -4.51
N SER A 151 24.75 -2.50 -4.55
CA SER A 151 24.56 -1.18 -3.98
C SER A 151 23.30 -0.51 -4.55
N LEU A 152 22.44 -0.04 -3.66
CA LEU A 152 21.24 0.69 -4.03
C LEU A 152 21.63 2.03 -4.67
N THR A 153 20.98 2.36 -5.77
CA THR A 153 21.27 3.59 -6.52
C THR A 153 20.23 4.64 -6.16
N THR A 154 20.69 5.79 -5.66
CA THR A 154 19.81 6.91 -5.29
C THR A 154 19.71 7.98 -6.38
N SER A 155 20.59 7.97 -7.38
CA SER A 155 20.68 9.01 -8.42
C SER A 155 19.45 9.09 -9.32
N SER A 156 18.67 8.01 -9.43
CA SER A 156 17.41 7.96 -10.17
C SER A 156 16.18 8.27 -9.32
N LEU A 157 16.34 8.45 -8.00
CA LEU A 157 15.24 8.77 -7.11
C LEU A 157 14.90 10.26 -7.22
N HIS A 158 13.62 10.54 -7.47
CA HIS A 158 13.10 11.89 -7.52
C HIS A 158 12.12 12.12 -6.38
N ILE A 159 12.27 13.22 -5.64
CA ILE A 159 11.36 13.60 -4.56
C ILE A 159 10.35 14.61 -5.11
N GLU A 160 9.10 14.18 -5.31
CA GLU A 160 8.03 15.01 -5.86
C GLU A 160 7.28 15.74 -4.77
N ARG A 161 7.60 17.00 -4.44
CA ARG A 161 6.85 17.78 -3.44
C ARG A 161 5.64 18.46 -4.06
N CYS A 162 4.43 18.09 -3.62
CA CYS A 162 3.17 18.59 -4.18
C CYS A 162 2.52 19.67 -3.30
N ILE A 163 3.33 20.60 -2.79
CA ILE A 163 2.88 21.74 -1.97
C ILE A 163 2.91 23.01 -2.81
N VAL A 164 1.82 23.79 -2.78
CA VAL A 164 1.71 25.09 -3.47
C VAL A 164 1.73 26.24 -2.47
N ARG A 165 2.29 27.39 -2.89
CA ARG A 165 2.18 28.64 -2.13
C ARG A 165 0.76 29.17 -2.25
N THR A 166 0.07 29.39 -1.13
CA THR A 166 -1.34 29.79 -1.13
C THR A 166 -1.51 31.28 -1.48
N ASP A 167 -2.55 31.58 -2.26
CA ASP A 167 -3.07 32.92 -2.52
C ASP A 167 -4.20 33.27 -1.54
N LYS A 168 -4.61 34.55 -1.45
CA LYS A 168 -5.63 34.99 -0.49
C LYS A 168 -6.96 34.25 -0.61
N ASP A 169 -7.35 33.89 -1.83
CA ASP A 169 -8.61 33.20 -2.14
C ASP A 169 -8.45 31.66 -2.24
N TYR A 170 -7.39 31.11 -1.61
CA TYR A 170 -7.06 29.70 -1.67
C TYR A 170 -8.20 28.79 -1.17
N LYS A 171 -8.43 27.70 -1.91
CA LYS A 171 -9.46 26.69 -1.63
C LYS A 171 -8.84 25.32 -1.51
N ARG A 172 -8.70 24.82 -0.27
CA ARG A 172 -8.06 23.52 0.04
C ARG A 172 -8.70 22.35 -0.70
N TYR A 173 -10.01 22.40 -0.89
CA TYR A 173 -10.81 21.35 -1.51
C TYR A 173 -11.38 21.78 -2.87
N LYS A 174 -10.65 22.64 -3.60
CA LYS A 174 -11.01 23.04 -4.96
C LYS A 174 -11.28 21.82 -5.84
N ILE A 175 -12.47 21.75 -6.43
CA ILE A 175 -12.84 20.69 -7.35
C ILE A 175 -12.08 20.87 -8.67
N THR A 176 -11.33 19.85 -9.04
CA THR A 176 -10.55 19.79 -10.28
C THR A 176 -11.01 18.62 -11.17
N PRO A 177 -10.67 18.63 -12.48
CA PRO A 177 -11.05 17.54 -13.38
C PRO A 177 -10.54 16.16 -12.96
N ASP A 178 -9.41 16.07 -12.28
CA ASP A 178 -8.78 14.83 -11.79
C ASP A 178 -9.07 14.51 -10.31
N GLY A 179 -9.77 15.41 -9.60
CA GLY A 179 -10.08 15.28 -8.18
C GLY A 179 -8.96 15.67 -7.23
N ILE A 180 -7.80 16.11 -7.73
CA ILE A 180 -6.63 16.50 -6.93
C ILE A 180 -6.61 18.02 -6.76
N SER A 181 -6.97 18.51 -5.57
CA SER A 181 -6.88 19.94 -5.25
C SER A 181 -5.41 20.38 -5.10
N PRO A 182 -5.03 21.61 -5.44
CA PRO A 182 -3.75 22.17 -5.01
C PRO A 182 -3.64 22.12 -3.48
N ARG A 183 -2.53 21.58 -2.94
CA ARG A 183 -2.32 21.44 -1.49
C ARG A 183 -1.38 22.52 -0.97
N GLY A 184 -1.90 23.45 -0.20
CA GLY A 184 -1.15 24.39 0.63
C GLY A 184 -0.91 23.84 2.03
N ILE A 185 0.01 24.48 2.76
CA ILE A 185 0.30 24.21 4.17
C ILE A 185 0.22 25.51 4.98
N PRO A 186 -0.06 25.44 6.29
CA PRO A 186 -0.10 26.63 7.14
C PRO A 186 1.20 27.44 7.08
N GLY A 187 1.07 28.76 6.96
CA GLY A 187 2.22 29.67 6.92
C GLY A 187 2.96 29.75 5.58
N PHE A 188 2.61 28.95 4.57
CA PHE A 188 3.22 29.00 3.24
C PHE A 188 2.32 29.71 2.21
N GLY A 189 2.27 31.04 2.28
CA GLY A 189 1.45 31.88 1.42
C GLY A 189 0.58 32.83 2.23
N GLU A 190 -0.47 33.36 1.59
CA GLU A 190 -1.41 34.32 2.21
C GLU A 190 -2.80 33.72 2.47
N GLY A 191 -3.07 32.54 1.90
CA GLY A 191 -4.35 31.86 2.02
C GLY A 191 -4.48 31.02 3.28
N LEU A 192 -5.71 30.92 3.78
CA LEU A 192 -6.04 30.11 4.96
C LEU A 192 -6.15 28.62 4.57
N VAL A 193 -5.46 27.75 5.31
CA VAL A 193 -5.54 26.29 5.12
C VAL A 193 -6.46 25.70 6.19
N VAL A 194 -7.74 25.59 5.85
CA VAL A 194 -8.78 25.00 6.72
C VAL A 194 -8.93 23.51 6.43
N VAL A 195 -9.04 22.71 7.49
CA VAL A 195 -9.33 21.28 7.44
C VAL A 195 -10.40 20.97 8.49
N ASP A 196 -11.34 20.10 8.16
CA ASP A 196 -12.47 19.74 9.02
C ASP A 196 -12.85 18.27 8.80
N SER A 197 -13.16 17.56 9.89
CA SER A 197 -13.55 16.15 9.87
C SER A 197 -14.96 15.93 9.32
N ASP A 198 -15.81 16.93 9.40
CA ASP A 198 -17.14 16.90 8.80
C ASP A 198 -17.04 17.02 7.27
N GLU A 199 -18.13 16.72 6.55
CA GLU A 199 -18.15 17.08 5.14
C GLU A 199 -18.01 18.60 5.01
N HIS A 200 -17.27 19.03 4.00
CA HIS A 200 -16.85 20.42 3.89
C HIS A 200 -16.96 20.95 2.46
N ASN A 201 -17.11 22.27 2.36
CA ASN A 201 -17.09 22.97 1.09
C ASN A 201 -15.64 23.12 0.54
N ALA A 202 -15.49 23.78 -0.61
CA ALA A 202 -14.19 23.93 -1.26
C ALA A 202 -13.14 24.70 -0.42
N GLU A 203 -13.59 25.53 0.53
CA GLU A 203 -12.74 26.31 1.45
C GLU A 203 -12.34 25.50 2.68
N GLY A 204 -13.06 24.41 2.99
CA GLY A 204 -12.80 23.52 4.12
C GLY A 204 -13.72 23.74 5.32
N HIS A 205 -14.80 24.51 5.15
CA HIS A 205 -15.80 24.71 6.20
C HIS A 205 -16.90 23.67 6.16
N ILE A 206 -17.33 23.21 7.34
CA ILE A 206 -18.44 22.27 7.54
C ILE A 206 -19.67 22.60 6.69
N THR A 207 -20.30 21.57 6.13
CA THR A 207 -21.53 21.69 5.36
C THR A 207 -22.38 20.41 5.43
N GLU A 208 -23.69 20.58 5.44
CA GLU A 208 -24.66 19.49 5.29
C GLU A 208 -25.41 19.58 3.94
N ASP A 209 -24.94 20.42 3.02
CA ASP A 209 -25.56 20.56 1.71
C ASP A 209 -25.43 19.28 0.88
N PHE A 210 -26.56 18.75 0.42
CA PHE A 210 -26.63 17.45 -0.27
C PHE A 210 -25.93 17.46 -1.64
N GLU A 211 -25.92 18.58 -2.35
CA GLU A 211 -25.21 18.68 -3.61
C GLU A 211 -23.70 18.78 -3.40
N VAL A 212 -23.27 19.57 -2.42
CA VAL A 212 -21.84 19.71 -2.07
C VAL A 212 -21.30 18.35 -1.60
N ARG A 213 -22.04 17.63 -0.76
CA ARG A 213 -21.69 16.27 -0.33
C ARG A 213 -21.43 15.35 -1.53
N THR A 214 -22.37 15.31 -2.47
CA THR A 214 -22.22 14.47 -3.67
C THR A 214 -20.97 14.85 -4.46
N LYS A 215 -20.78 16.14 -4.73
CA LYS A 215 -19.62 16.66 -5.48
C LYS A 215 -18.28 16.36 -4.79
N MET A 216 -18.22 16.44 -3.46
CA MET A 216 -16.99 16.17 -2.71
C MET A 216 -16.66 14.69 -2.59
N VAL A 217 -17.66 13.83 -2.40
CA VAL A 217 -17.46 12.37 -2.48
C VAL A 217 -16.94 11.98 -3.85
N ASP A 218 -17.58 12.45 -4.92
CA ASP A 218 -17.15 12.21 -6.30
C ASP A 218 -15.71 12.70 -6.52
N LYS A 219 -15.38 13.90 -6.03
CA LYS A 219 -14.02 14.47 -6.13
C LYS A 219 -12.98 13.55 -5.50
N ARG A 220 -13.20 13.10 -4.26
CA ARG A 220 -12.26 12.21 -3.54
C ARG A 220 -12.09 10.89 -4.29
N LEU A 221 -13.17 10.27 -4.77
CA LEU A 221 -13.10 8.98 -5.47
C LEU A 221 -12.54 9.09 -6.89
N LYS A 222 -12.67 10.24 -7.54
CA LYS A 222 -12.16 10.47 -8.92
C LYS A 222 -10.66 10.25 -9.05
N LYS A 223 -9.90 10.47 -7.96
CA LYS A 223 -8.45 10.23 -7.86
C LYS A 223 -8.07 8.80 -8.24
N LEU A 224 -8.94 7.80 -7.97
CA LEU A 224 -8.71 6.39 -8.30
C LEU A 224 -8.42 6.18 -9.79
N GLY A 225 -9.03 6.99 -10.66
CA GLY A 225 -8.81 6.90 -12.11
C GLY A 225 -7.35 7.20 -12.49
N SER A 226 -6.78 8.26 -11.91
CA SER A 226 -5.37 8.63 -12.12
C SER A 226 -4.43 7.62 -11.47
N MET A 227 -4.74 7.18 -10.24
CA MET A 227 -3.95 6.18 -9.51
C MET A 227 -3.87 4.84 -10.25
N LYS A 228 -4.97 4.38 -10.87
CA LYS A 228 -4.99 3.15 -11.68
C LYS A 228 -4.10 3.23 -12.92
N LYS A 229 -4.00 4.41 -13.55
CA LYS A 229 -3.14 4.61 -14.73
C LYS A 229 -1.65 4.58 -14.39
N GLU A 230 -1.29 5.01 -13.18
CA GLU A 230 0.10 5.04 -12.70
C GLU A 230 0.47 3.80 -11.86
N ALA A 231 -0.47 2.87 -11.68
CA ALA A 231 -0.28 1.64 -10.94
C ALA A 231 0.92 0.85 -11.47
N ILE A 232 1.75 0.34 -10.54
CA ILE A 232 2.98 -0.39 -10.87
C ILE A 232 2.62 -1.69 -11.61
N PRO A 233 3.06 -1.89 -12.86
CA PRO A 233 2.81 -3.15 -13.56
C PRO A 233 3.40 -4.34 -12.80
N PRO A 234 2.73 -5.50 -12.80
CA PRO A 234 3.28 -6.69 -12.18
C PRO A 234 4.51 -7.19 -12.96
N GLU A 235 5.40 -7.89 -12.26
CA GLU A 235 6.58 -8.52 -12.83
C GLU A 235 6.24 -9.95 -13.30
N LEU A 236 6.49 -10.24 -14.59
CA LEU A 236 6.36 -11.60 -15.12
C LEU A 236 7.72 -12.31 -15.07
N VAL A 237 7.78 -13.39 -14.29
CA VAL A 237 8.92 -14.31 -14.19
C VAL A 237 8.59 -15.59 -14.98
N GLY A 238 9.43 -15.94 -15.94
CA GLY A 238 9.24 -17.11 -16.82
C GLY A 238 8.90 -16.73 -18.26
N SER A 239 8.36 -17.68 -19.02
CA SER A 239 8.05 -17.51 -20.44
C SER A 239 6.85 -16.58 -20.66
N LYS A 240 6.89 -15.74 -21.71
CA LYS A 240 5.69 -15.01 -22.14
C LYS A 240 4.60 -15.94 -22.69
N ASN A 241 4.93 -17.17 -23.09
CA ASN A 241 4.01 -18.13 -23.72
C ASN A 241 3.49 -19.18 -22.73
N TYR A 242 3.24 -18.78 -21.49
CA TYR A 242 2.70 -19.65 -20.44
C TYR A 242 1.29 -20.18 -20.77
N LYS A 243 1.00 -21.38 -20.26
CA LYS A 243 -0.34 -21.96 -20.18
C LYS A 243 -0.90 -21.84 -18.76
N THR A 244 -0.05 -21.95 -17.76
CA THR A 244 -0.39 -21.80 -16.34
C THR A 244 0.26 -20.53 -15.79
N LEU A 245 -0.54 -19.67 -15.17
CA LEU A 245 -0.07 -18.44 -14.55
C LEU A 245 -0.27 -18.54 -13.03
N ILE A 246 0.84 -18.44 -12.31
CA ILE A 246 0.85 -18.33 -10.85
C ILE A 246 0.85 -16.85 -10.50
N VAL A 247 0.00 -16.44 -9.58
CA VAL A 247 -0.15 -15.06 -9.13
C VAL A 247 0.24 -15.00 -7.66
N GLY A 248 1.08 -14.03 -7.29
CA GLY A 248 1.50 -13.85 -5.91
C GLY A 248 1.99 -12.43 -5.64
N TRP A 249 2.20 -12.14 -4.37
CA TRP A 249 2.50 -10.81 -3.88
C TRP A 249 3.31 -10.87 -2.58
N GLY A 250 3.90 -9.76 -2.18
CA GLY A 250 4.74 -9.68 -0.99
C GLY A 250 5.90 -10.70 -1.01
N SER A 251 6.25 -11.22 0.17
CA SER A 251 7.41 -12.09 0.38
C SER A 251 7.38 -13.46 -0.33
N THR A 252 6.27 -13.82 -1.00
CA THR A 252 6.22 -15.01 -1.85
C THR A 252 7.12 -14.90 -3.09
N TYR A 253 7.62 -13.70 -3.41
CA TYR A 253 8.40 -13.42 -4.62
C TYR A 253 9.57 -14.38 -4.83
N HIS A 254 10.53 -14.42 -3.90
CA HIS A 254 11.78 -15.14 -4.10
C HIS A 254 11.59 -16.65 -4.16
N VAL A 255 10.81 -17.23 -3.24
CA VAL A 255 10.57 -18.68 -3.21
C VAL A 255 9.85 -19.18 -4.46
N VAL A 256 8.90 -18.41 -4.99
CA VAL A 256 8.18 -18.76 -6.22
C VAL A 256 9.06 -18.58 -7.45
N LYS A 257 9.84 -17.49 -7.50
CA LYS A 257 10.82 -17.24 -8.57
C LYS A 257 11.87 -18.36 -8.65
N GLU A 258 12.39 -18.79 -7.51
CA GLU A 258 13.35 -19.89 -7.43
C GLU A 258 12.70 -21.23 -7.86
N ALA A 259 11.48 -21.51 -7.41
CA ALA A 259 10.74 -22.70 -7.82
C ALA A 259 10.53 -22.76 -9.34
N ILE A 260 10.16 -21.63 -9.98
CA ILE A 260 10.05 -21.54 -11.46
C ILE A 260 11.39 -21.87 -12.12
N GLY A 261 12.52 -21.39 -11.58
CA GLY A 261 13.86 -21.69 -12.09
C GLY A 261 14.23 -23.17 -12.01
N HIS A 262 13.81 -23.88 -10.97
CA HIS A 262 14.12 -25.30 -10.77
C HIS A 262 13.15 -26.28 -11.45
N LEU A 263 11.94 -25.83 -11.81
CA LEU A 263 10.88 -26.72 -12.29
C LEU A 263 11.11 -27.25 -13.71
N GLY A 264 11.87 -26.52 -14.54
CA GLY A 264 12.10 -26.87 -15.95
C GLY A 264 10.84 -26.87 -16.83
N ARG A 265 9.75 -26.21 -16.39
CA ARG A 265 8.44 -26.14 -17.06
C ARG A 265 8.22 -24.76 -17.66
N GLU A 266 8.49 -24.60 -18.95
CA GLU A 266 8.31 -23.32 -19.66
C GLU A 266 6.84 -22.89 -19.82
N ASP A 267 5.90 -23.80 -19.62
CA ASP A 267 4.46 -23.52 -19.68
C ASP A 267 3.90 -22.90 -18.39
N ILE A 268 4.71 -22.80 -17.33
CA ILE A 268 4.34 -22.16 -16.06
C ILE A 268 5.10 -20.84 -15.93
N SER A 269 4.41 -19.77 -15.54
CA SER A 269 5.04 -18.49 -15.24
C SER A 269 4.42 -17.86 -14.01
N PHE A 270 5.15 -16.95 -13.39
CA PHE A 270 4.78 -16.27 -12.17
C PHE A 270 4.58 -14.78 -12.42
N LEU A 271 3.43 -14.26 -12.03
CA LEU A 271 3.07 -12.86 -12.07
C LEU A 271 3.08 -12.30 -10.65
N HIS A 272 4.12 -11.54 -10.34
CA HIS A 272 4.34 -10.95 -9.03
C HIS A 272 3.83 -9.50 -8.95
N PHE A 273 3.05 -9.20 -7.92
CA PHE A 273 2.50 -7.87 -7.69
C PHE A 273 3.22 -7.15 -6.55
N LYS A 274 3.90 -6.06 -6.92
CA LYS A 274 4.50 -5.07 -6.00
C LYS A 274 3.49 -4.01 -5.55
N GLN A 275 2.37 -3.90 -6.26
CA GLN A 275 1.21 -3.10 -5.91
C GLN A 275 -0.04 -3.97 -6.05
N VAL A 276 -0.79 -4.11 -4.97
CA VAL A 276 -2.00 -4.95 -4.91
C VAL A 276 -3.28 -4.13 -4.99
N TYR A 277 -3.22 -2.82 -4.73
CA TYR A 277 -4.35 -1.91 -4.95
C TYR A 277 -3.91 -0.46 -5.21
N PRO A 278 -4.58 0.29 -6.11
CA PRO A 278 -5.48 -0.21 -7.15
C PRO A 278 -4.78 -1.21 -8.07
N LEU A 279 -5.51 -2.18 -8.62
CA LEU A 279 -4.91 -3.15 -9.54
C LEU A 279 -4.40 -2.47 -10.82
N PRO A 280 -3.22 -2.86 -11.33
CA PRO A 280 -2.71 -2.40 -12.61
C PRO A 280 -3.64 -2.78 -13.77
N LEU A 281 -3.79 -1.88 -14.75
CA LEU A 281 -4.68 -2.09 -15.91
C LEU A 281 -4.34 -3.36 -16.72
N ALA A 282 -3.05 -3.70 -16.81
CA ALA A 282 -2.56 -4.87 -17.55
C ALA A 282 -2.93 -6.22 -16.89
N THR A 283 -3.44 -6.23 -15.65
CA THR A 283 -3.73 -7.45 -14.89
C THR A 283 -4.64 -8.40 -15.66
N SER A 284 -5.72 -7.88 -16.24
CA SER A 284 -6.69 -8.68 -17.00
C SER A 284 -6.09 -9.36 -18.22
N ASP A 285 -5.12 -8.73 -18.89
CA ASP A 285 -4.50 -9.26 -20.10
C ASP A 285 -3.64 -10.49 -19.79
N TYR A 286 -2.87 -10.44 -18.70
CA TYR A 286 -2.10 -11.59 -18.23
C TYR A 286 -3.02 -12.76 -17.85
N LEU A 287 -4.09 -12.48 -17.10
CA LEU A 287 -5.02 -13.49 -16.58
C LEU A 287 -5.84 -14.16 -17.70
N LYS A 288 -6.29 -13.41 -18.70
CA LYS A 288 -7.04 -13.95 -19.86
C LYS A 288 -6.18 -14.84 -20.76
N LYS A 289 -4.88 -14.56 -20.85
CA LYS A 289 -3.94 -15.37 -21.62
C LYS A 289 -3.72 -16.77 -21.00
N ALA A 290 -3.83 -16.88 -19.68
CA ALA A 290 -3.62 -18.13 -18.96
C ALA A 290 -4.79 -19.11 -19.20
N ARG A 291 -4.46 -20.37 -19.51
CA ARG A 291 -5.43 -21.47 -19.51
C ARG A 291 -5.78 -21.91 -18.08
N ARG A 292 -4.82 -21.82 -17.17
CA ARG A 292 -4.99 -22.12 -15.74
C ARG A 292 -4.40 -20.99 -14.92
N ARG A 293 -5.15 -20.50 -13.94
CA ARG A 293 -4.71 -19.48 -12.99
C ARG A 293 -4.57 -20.13 -11.62
N VAL A 294 -3.47 -19.81 -10.97
CA VAL A 294 -3.16 -20.29 -9.63
C VAL A 294 -2.77 -19.07 -8.81
N VAL A 295 -3.22 -18.98 -7.57
CA VAL A 295 -2.76 -17.95 -6.65
C VAL A 295 -1.99 -18.60 -5.51
N ILE A 296 -0.90 -17.97 -5.08
CA ILE A 296 -0.09 -18.40 -3.94
C ILE A 296 -0.01 -17.27 -2.92
N GLU A 297 -0.48 -17.52 -1.70
CA GLU A 297 -0.58 -16.50 -0.65
C GLU A 297 -0.40 -17.10 0.74
N ASN A 298 0.20 -16.32 1.64
CA ASN A 298 0.31 -16.68 3.05
C ASN A 298 -0.94 -16.28 3.85
N ASN A 299 -2.14 -16.71 3.45
CA ASN A 299 -3.38 -16.50 4.20
C ASN A 299 -4.41 -17.61 3.90
N ALA A 300 -5.46 -17.72 4.73
CA ALA A 300 -6.42 -18.82 4.64
C ALA A 300 -7.51 -18.66 3.57
N THR A 301 -7.80 -17.44 3.13
CA THR A 301 -8.98 -17.13 2.30
C THR A 301 -8.67 -16.73 0.86
N SER A 302 -7.39 -16.63 0.50
CA SER A 302 -6.93 -16.04 -0.77
C SER A 302 -7.46 -14.62 -0.96
N GLN A 303 -6.97 -13.73 -0.09
CA GLN A 303 -7.39 -12.35 -0.07
C GLN A 303 -7.09 -11.62 -1.38
N PHE A 304 -5.90 -11.83 -1.95
CA PHE A 304 -5.53 -11.20 -3.20
C PHE A 304 -6.25 -11.83 -4.40
N GLY A 305 -6.42 -13.15 -4.40
CA GLY A 305 -7.25 -13.83 -5.41
C GLY A 305 -8.68 -13.29 -5.44
N SER A 306 -9.29 -13.08 -4.27
CA SER A 306 -10.63 -12.49 -4.15
C SER A 306 -10.67 -11.05 -4.65
N LEU A 307 -9.64 -10.25 -4.37
CA LEU A 307 -9.52 -8.87 -4.86
C LEU A 307 -9.38 -8.81 -6.39
N ILE A 308 -8.59 -9.70 -6.98
CA ILE A 308 -8.43 -9.83 -8.43
C ILE A 308 -9.77 -10.13 -9.07
N GLU A 309 -10.49 -11.13 -8.55
CA GLU A 309 -11.80 -11.50 -9.08
C GLU A 309 -12.79 -10.33 -8.96
N LEU A 310 -12.84 -9.66 -7.81
CA LEU A 310 -13.69 -8.47 -7.60
C LEU A 310 -13.42 -7.36 -8.62
N CYS A 311 -12.16 -7.10 -8.93
CA CYS A 311 -11.77 -5.99 -9.81
C CYS A 311 -11.80 -6.32 -11.30
N THR A 312 -11.67 -7.60 -11.68
CA THR A 312 -11.49 -8.02 -13.07
C THR A 312 -12.61 -8.91 -13.61
N GLY A 313 -13.41 -9.51 -12.72
CA GLY A 313 -14.37 -10.56 -13.05
C GLY A 313 -13.72 -11.89 -13.47
N ILE A 314 -12.40 -12.04 -13.29
CA ILE A 314 -11.67 -13.25 -13.68
C ILE A 314 -11.36 -14.08 -12.43
N ASN A 315 -11.96 -15.26 -12.34
CA ASN A 315 -11.73 -16.21 -11.26
C ASN A 315 -10.33 -16.86 -11.34
N ILE A 316 -9.71 -17.12 -10.19
CA ILE A 316 -8.49 -17.92 -10.06
C ILE A 316 -8.83 -19.30 -9.50
N GLU A 317 -8.65 -20.35 -10.31
CA GLU A 317 -9.24 -21.66 -10.04
C GLU A 317 -8.56 -22.41 -8.89
N LYS A 318 -7.23 -22.35 -8.82
CA LYS A 318 -6.46 -23.11 -7.83
C LYS A 318 -5.75 -22.16 -6.87
N LYS A 319 -5.77 -22.53 -5.58
CA LYS A 319 -5.21 -21.74 -4.48
C LYS A 319 -4.16 -22.58 -3.76
N ILE A 320 -2.94 -22.05 -3.65
CA ILE A 320 -1.85 -22.60 -2.85
C ILE A 320 -1.73 -21.70 -1.63
N LEU A 321 -2.27 -22.14 -0.50
CA LEU A 321 -2.45 -21.30 0.69
C LEU A 321 -1.70 -21.87 1.87
N LYS A 322 -1.08 -20.98 2.67
CA LYS A 322 -0.38 -21.35 3.90
C LYS A 322 -0.61 -20.33 5.00
N TYR A 323 -1.09 -20.79 6.15
CA TYR A 323 -1.56 -19.95 7.26
C TYR A 323 -1.19 -20.55 8.63
N ASN A 324 -0.08 -21.31 8.68
CA ASN A 324 0.44 -21.91 9.90
C ASN A 324 1.54 -21.07 10.59
N GLY A 325 1.72 -19.81 10.14
CA GLY A 325 2.73 -18.90 10.67
C GLY A 325 4.15 -19.08 10.10
N LEU A 326 4.35 -19.99 9.15
CA LEU A 326 5.64 -20.22 8.49
C LEU A 326 5.63 -19.67 7.06
N PRO A 327 6.78 -19.19 6.54
CA PRO A 327 6.92 -18.86 5.13
C PRO A 327 6.77 -20.13 4.28
N PHE A 328 6.47 -19.97 3.00
CA PHE A 328 6.57 -21.08 2.05
C PHE A 328 8.01 -21.58 1.93
N PHE A 329 8.18 -22.90 1.90
CA PHE A 329 9.47 -23.53 1.62
C PHE A 329 9.55 -23.90 0.14
N LEU A 330 10.77 -23.92 -0.41
CA LEU A 330 10.99 -24.16 -1.83
C LEU A 330 10.43 -25.51 -2.27
N GLU A 331 10.68 -26.57 -1.52
CA GLU A 331 10.25 -27.93 -1.82
C GLU A 331 8.72 -28.03 -1.86
N GLU A 332 8.06 -27.38 -0.90
CA GLU A 332 6.59 -27.30 -0.81
C GLU A 332 6.01 -26.60 -2.04
N VAL A 333 6.61 -25.47 -2.45
CA VAL A 333 6.17 -24.72 -3.63
C VAL A 333 6.38 -25.56 -4.89
N MET A 334 7.54 -26.18 -5.05
CA MET A 334 7.86 -27.03 -6.19
C MET A 334 6.92 -28.24 -6.29
N GLU A 335 6.61 -28.90 -5.18
CA GLU A 335 5.66 -30.02 -5.15
C GLU A 335 4.27 -29.58 -5.61
N ASN A 336 3.76 -28.47 -5.05
CA ASN A 336 2.49 -27.90 -5.48
C ASN A 336 2.47 -27.55 -6.98
N MET A 337 3.56 -26.98 -7.50
CA MET A 337 3.68 -26.59 -8.90
C MET A 337 3.81 -27.77 -9.87
N ARG A 338 4.46 -28.88 -9.48
CA ARG A 338 4.57 -30.09 -10.31
C ARG A 338 3.22 -30.70 -10.65
N THR A 339 2.24 -30.53 -9.76
CA THR A 339 0.86 -31.03 -9.94
C THR A 339 -0.02 -30.11 -10.81
N LEU A 340 0.53 -29.01 -11.34
CA LEU A 340 -0.13 -28.10 -12.27
C LEU A 340 0.11 -28.55 -13.73
#